data_AF-A0A8J8F7E7-F1
#
_entry.id   AF-A0A8J8F7E7-F1
#
_cell.length_a   1.000
_cell.length_b   1.000
_cell.length_c   1.000
_cell.angle_alpha   90.00
_cell.angle_beta   90.00
_cell.angle_gamma   90.00
#
_symmetry.space_group_name_H-M   'P 1'
#
loop_
_entity.id
_entity.type
_entity.pdbx_description
1 polymer ?
#
loop_
_entity_poly.entity_id
_entity_poly.type
_entity_poly.pdbx_seq_one_letter_code
_entity_poly.pdbx_strand_id
1 'polypeptide(L)'
;MVRETGLPFRTAHKIVAALAPVLEDENWDLLNDKDSEKAFVAEILRQIDDIVVGIGITEQKLSAKGLTEKKVNEALNIASNVQKRRVKGGPAKKEVLKSLNRQKTDLEKDEKARQEKEGQVKKSLGDLEREVKRKKRIIKVIKKPNANILGVLKK
;
A
#
# COMPACT_ATOMS: atom_id res chain seq x y z
N MET A 1 -26.13 3.95 7.13
CA MET A 1 -26.90 5.14 6.67
C MET A 1 -27.22 5.04 5.18
N VAL A 2 -26.38 5.52 4.25
CA VAL A 2 -26.70 5.54 2.79
C VAL A 2 -27.28 4.21 2.27
N ARG A 3 -26.62 3.09 2.58
CA ARG A 3 -27.03 1.75 2.10
C ARG A 3 -28.31 1.22 2.75
N GLU A 4 -28.61 1.63 3.97
CA GLU A 4 -29.70 1.05 4.78
C GLU A 4 -30.95 1.95 4.74
N THR A 5 -30.77 3.28 4.71
CA THR A 5 -31.86 4.27 4.80
C THR A 5 -32.11 5.01 3.49
N GLY A 6 -31.29 4.78 2.46
CA GLY A 6 -31.41 5.43 1.15
C GLY A 6 -31.07 6.93 1.12
N LEU A 7 -30.55 7.48 2.23
CA LEU A 7 -30.17 8.91 2.30
C LEU A 7 -29.06 9.25 1.29
N PRO A 8 -29.10 10.45 0.70
CA PRO A 8 -27.98 10.95 -0.10
C PRO A 8 -26.66 10.94 0.70
N PHE A 9 -25.56 10.60 0.03
CA PHE A 9 -24.25 10.50 0.68
C PHE A 9 -23.85 11.78 1.41
N ARG A 10 -24.07 12.95 0.80
CA ARG A 10 -23.75 14.25 1.41
C ARG A 10 -24.49 14.46 2.72
N THR A 11 -25.75 14.05 2.78
CA THR A 11 -26.58 14.16 3.99
C THR A 11 -26.09 13.22 5.08
N ALA A 12 -25.84 11.95 4.75
CA ALA A 12 -25.27 10.99 5.69
C ALA A 12 -23.90 11.47 6.22
N HIS A 13 -23.06 12.03 5.36
CA HIS A 13 -21.77 12.59 5.74
C HIS A 13 -21.90 13.78 6.70
N LYS A 14 -22.83 14.70 6.46
CA LYS A 14 -23.09 15.84 7.37
C LYS A 14 -23.49 15.38 8.77
N ILE A 15 -24.36 14.36 8.85
CA ILE A 15 -24.78 13.78 10.14
C ILE A 15 -23.58 13.16 10.87
N VAL A 16 -22.77 12.36 10.18
CA VAL A 16 -21.56 11.76 10.76
C VAL A 16 -20.55 12.83 11.19
N ALA A 17 -20.39 13.89 10.40
CA ALA A 17 -19.50 15.00 10.75
C ALA A 17 -19.97 15.81 11.95
N ALA A 18 -21.28 15.98 12.13
CA ALA A 18 -21.87 16.62 13.32
C ALA A 18 -21.78 15.73 14.57
N LEU A 19 -21.80 14.40 14.37
CA LEU A 19 -21.65 13.42 15.44
C LEU A 19 -20.20 13.33 15.94
N ALA A 20 -19.20 13.42 15.04
CA ALA A 20 -17.78 13.26 15.37
C ALA A 20 -17.24 14.12 16.54
N PRO A 21 -17.52 15.44 16.66
CA PRO A 21 -17.01 16.23 17.78
C PRO A 21 -17.73 15.92 19.11
N VAL A 22 -19.04 15.64 19.05
CA VAL A 22 -19.76 15.07 20.22
C VAL A 22 -19.09 13.75 20.61
N LEU A 23 -18.51 13.06 19.62
CA LEU A 23 -17.74 11.85 19.82
C LEU A 23 -16.31 11.98 20.40
N GLU A 24 -15.78 13.19 20.46
CA GLU A 24 -14.39 13.46 20.89
C GLU A 24 -14.33 14.20 22.23
N ASP A 25 -15.35 15.00 22.56
CA ASP A 25 -15.36 15.86 23.76
C ASP A 25 -15.75 15.14 25.05
N GLU A 26 -16.49 14.03 24.96
CA GLU A 26 -16.83 13.22 26.13
C GLU A 26 -15.74 12.15 26.35
N ASN A 27 -15.13 12.20 27.53
CA ASN A 27 -14.14 11.26 28.04
C ASN A 27 -14.68 9.80 28.01
N TRP A 28 -14.52 9.10 26.88
CA TRP A 28 -15.01 7.74 26.66
C TRP A 28 -13.94 6.66 26.71
N ASP A 29 -12.88 6.92 27.47
CA ASP A 29 -11.83 5.96 27.82
C ASP A 29 -12.32 4.78 28.71
N LEU A 30 -13.63 4.69 28.99
CA LEU A 30 -14.21 3.74 29.97
C LEU A 30 -14.96 2.54 29.37
N LEU A 31 -14.95 2.34 28.06
CA LEU A 31 -15.76 1.30 27.40
C LEU A 31 -14.95 0.05 27.07
N ASN A 32 -14.51 -0.68 28.10
CA ASN A 32 -13.83 -1.97 27.95
C ASN A 32 -14.67 -3.18 28.41
N ASP A 33 -15.91 -2.95 28.86
CA ASP A 33 -16.85 -4.00 29.26
C ASP A 33 -17.96 -4.21 28.20
N LYS A 34 -18.32 -5.48 27.95
CA LYS A 34 -19.27 -5.89 26.90
C LYS A 34 -20.69 -5.33 27.07
N ASP A 35 -21.12 -5.10 28.31
CA ASP A 35 -22.42 -4.47 28.58
C ASP A 35 -22.40 -2.97 28.25
N SER A 36 -21.22 -2.35 28.37
CA SER A 36 -20.98 -0.95 28.02
C SER A 36 -20.90 -0.74 26.51
N GLU A 37 -20.44 -1.73 25.72
CA GLU A 37 -20.43 -1.65 24.25
C GLU A 37 -21.85 -1.58 23.66
N LYS A 38 -22.81 -2.34 24.20
CA LYS A 38 -24.19 -2.31 23.71
C LYS A 38 -24.88 -0.99 24.06
N ALA A 39 -24.70 -0.51 25.30
CA ALA A 39 -25.18 0.79 25.73
C ALA A 39 -24.58 1.93 24.88
N PHE A 40 -23.30 1.83 24.56
CA PHE A 40 -22.59 2.78 23.68
C PHE A 40 -23.19 2.83 22.28
N VAL A 41 -23.42 1.67 21.66
CA VAL A 41 -24.03 1.61 20.33
C VAL A 41 -25.45 2.17 20.32
N ALA A 42 -26.22 1.95 21.39
CA ALA A 42 -27.56 2.49 21.55
C ALA A 42 -27.54 4.02 21.72
N GLU A 43 -26.60 4.56 22.50
CA GLU A 43 -26.42 6.00 22.68
C GLU A 43 -26.01 6.69 21.38
N ILE A 44 -25.09 6.10 20.61
CA ILE A 44 -24.73 6.59 19.28
C ILE A 44 -25.96 6.64 18.36
N LEU A 45 -26.79 5.59 18.37
CA LEU A 45 -28.00 5.56 17.56
C LEU A 45 -28.99 6.67 17.98
N ARG A 46 -29.12 6.91 19.28
CA ARG A 46 -29.96 7.99 19.84
C ARG A 46 -29.45 9.36 19.39
N GLN A 47 -28.16 9.62 19.51
CA GLN A 47 -27.57 10.89 19.08
C GLN A 47 -27.70 11.11 17.57
N ILE A 48 -27.55 10.05 16.76
CA ILE A 48 -27.81 10.14 15.32
C ILE A 48 -29.26 10.56 15.05
N ASP A 49 -30.22 9.97 15.74
CA ASP A 49 -31.63 10.34 15.59
C ASP A 49 -31.89 11.79 16.05
N ASP A 50 -31.29 12.22 17.16
CA ASP A 50 -31.42 13.59 17.68
C ASP A 50 -30.82 14.63 16.71
N ILE A 51 -29.66 14.36 16.12
CA ILE A 51 -29.03 15.21 15.10
C ILE A 51 -29.89 15.29 13.84
N VAL A 52 -30.48 14.17 13.42
CA VAL A 52 -31.34 14.11 12.22
C VAL A 52 -32.60 14.94 12.39
N VAL A 53 -33.23 14.86 13.57
CA VAL A 53 -34.41 15.65 13.92
C VAL A 53 -34.02 17.13 14.09
N GLY A 54 -32.93 17.41 14.80
CA GLY A 54 -32.47 18.78 15.09
C GLY A 54 -32.04 19.58 13.85
N ILE A 55 -31.43 18.92 12.85
CA ILE A 55 -31.04 19.57 11.59
C ILE A 55 -32.22 19.62 10.59
N GLY A 56 -33.37 19.01 10.90
CA GLY A 56 -34.56 19.01 10.03
C GLY A 56 -34.35 18.25 8.72
N ILE A 57 -33.45 17.27 8.71
CA ILE A 57 -33.09 16.51 7.50
C ILE A 57 -34.23 15.58 7.08
N THR A 58 -34.90 14.98 8.05
CA THR A 58 -36.07 14.11 7.86
C THR A 58 -36.98 14.19 9.08
N GLU A 59 -38.29 14.13 8.87
CA GLU A 59 -39.32 14.07 9.94
C GLU A 59 -39.34 12.71 10.69
N GLN A 60 -38.56 11.73 10.21
CA GLN A 60 -38.53 10.38 10.75
C GLN A 60 -37.12 10.03 11.24
N LYS A 61 -37.07 9.31 12.38
CA LYS A 61 -35.86 8.73 12.95
C LYS A 61 -35.22 7.72 11.98
N LEU A 62 -33.89 7.66 11.94
CA LEU A 62 -33.17 6.69 11.10
C LEU A 62 -33.28 5.28 11.65
N SER A 63 -33.46 5.13 12.96
CA SER A 63 -33.85 3.86 13.60
C SER A 63 -35.13 3.29 13.00
N ALA A 64 -36.15 4.12 12.80
CA ALA A 64 -37.41 3.73 12.17
C ALA A 64 -37.26 3.38 10.67
N LYS A 65 -36.23 3.93 9.99
CA LYS A 65 -35.89 3.63 8.60
C LYS A 65 -34.96 2.43 8.41
N GLY A 66 -34.69 1.66 9.47
CA GLY A 66 -33.91 0.41 9.39
C GLY A 66 -32.45 0.52 9.84
N LEU A 67 -32.02 1.65 10.40
CA LEU A 67 -30.71 1.74 11.06
C LEU A 67 -30.77 1.10 12.45
N THR A 68 -30.28 -0.13 12.57
CA THR A 68 -30.29 -0.87 13.85
C THR A 68 -28.98 -0.76 14.60
N GLU A 69 -29.01 -0.97 15.92
CA GLU A 69 -27.80 -1.08 16.77
C GLU A 69 -26.78 -2.06 16.19
N LYS A 70 -27.23 -3.23 15.71
CA LYS A 70 -26.35 -4.22 15.08
C LYS A 70 -25.58 -3.63 13.90
N LYS A 71 -26.22 -2.81 13.07
CA LYS A 71 -25.60 -2.16 11.90
C LYS A 71 -24.63 -1.05 12.30
N VAL A 72 -24.94 -0.32 13.38
CA VAL A 72 -24.04 0.69 13.95
C VAL A 72 -22.79 0.00 14.52
N ASN A 73 -22.96 -1.05 15.34
CA ASN A 73 -21.86 -1.84 15.87
C ASN A 73 -20.97 -2.42 14.75
N GLU A 74 -21.59 -3.00 13.72
CA GLU A 74 -20.88 -3.55 12.57
C GLU A 74 -20.10 -2.47 11.78
N ALA A 75 -20.57 -1.23 11.78
CA ALA A 75 -19.90 -0.09 11.15
C ALA A 75 -18.77 0.51 12.00
N LEU A 76 -18.81 0.35 13.32
CA LEU A 76 -17.74 0.75 14.24
C LEU A 76 -16.65 -0.33 14.37
N ASN A 77 -16.99 -1.59 14.10
CA ASN A 77 -16.04 -2.69 14.17
C ASN A 77 -14.97 -2.61 13.05
N ILE A 78 -13.75 -2.26 13.45
CA ILE A 78 -12.60 -2.09 12.55
C ILE A 78 -12.30 -3.36 11.74
N ALA A 79 -12.26 -4.52 12.41
CA ALA A 79 -11.93 -5.79 11.75
C ALA A 79 -12.94 -6.13 10.65
N SER A 80 -14.23 -5.95 10.93
CA SER A 80 -15.31 -6.16 9.96
C SER A 80 -15.22 -5.17 8.79
N ASN A 81 -14.90 -3.90 9.07
CA ASN A 81 -14.70 -2.88 8.04
C ASN A 81 -13.53 -3.20 7.10
N VAL A 82 -12.40 -3.66 7.65
CA VAL A 82 -11.24 -4.09 6.85
C VAL A 82 -11.62 -5.28 5.96
N GLN A 83 -12.34 -6.27 6.50
CA GLN A 83 -12.76 -7.45 5.74
C GLN A 83 -13.74 -7.12 4.60
N LYS A 84 -14.65 -6.17 4.81
CA LYS A 84 -15.61 -5.72 3.78
C LYS A 84 -14.94 -5.06 2.58
N ARG A 85 -13.76 -4.45 2.77
CA ARG A 85 -12.99 -3.79 1.70
C ARG A 85 -12.19 -4.81 0.85
N ARG A 86 -12.89 -5.80 0.32
CA ARG A 86 -12.37 -6.91 -0.51
C ARG A 86 -12.17 -6.58 -2.00
N VAL A 87 -12.11 -5.29 -2.34
CA VAL A 87 -11.84 -4.83 -3.70
C VAL A 87 -10.37 -5.10 -4.07
N LYS A 88 -10.06 -5.19 -5.37
CA LYS A 88 -8.68 -5.39 -5.84
C LYS A 88 -7.76 -4.31 -5.26
N GLY A 89 -6.71 -4.72 -4.54
CA GLY A 89 -5.79 -3.80 -3.87
C GLY A 89 -6.30 -3.22 -2.54
N GLY A 90 -7.45 -3.69 -2.05
CA GLY A 90 -8.01 -3.30 -0.76
C GLY A 90 -7.29 -3.96 0.42
N PRO A 91 -7.54 -3.48 1.66
CA PRO A 91 -6.89 -3.94 2.88
C PRO A 91 -7.39 -5.30 3.39
N ALA A 92 -8.39 -5.91 2.73
CA ALA A 92 -8.89 -7.21 3.15
C ALA A 92 -7.78 -8.27 3.08
N LYS A 93 -7.69 -9.12 4.11
CA LYS A 93 -6.65 -10.17 4.25
C LYS A 93 -6.40 -10.97 2.98
N LYS A 94 -7.47 -11.39 2.29
CA LYS A 94 -7.39 -12.17 1.04
C LYS A 94 -6.70 -11.39 -0.09
N GLU A 95 -7.02 -10.11 -0.24
CA GLU A 95 -6.45 -9.26 -1.29
C GLU A 95 -5.01 -8.84 -0.97
N VAL A 96 -4.72 -8.56 0.31
CA VAL A 96 -3.35 -8.31 0.77
C VAL A 96 -2.47 -9.53 0.53
N LEU A 97 -2.92 -10.74 0.90
CA LEU A 97 -2.17 -11.97 0.66
C LEU A 97 -1.90 -12.20 -0.84
N LYS A 98 -2.90 -11.92 -1.69
CA LYS A 98 -2.75 -11.97 -3.14
C LYS A 98 -1.73 -10.95 -3.65
N SER A 99 -1.70 -9.74 -3.07
CA SER A 99 -0.71 -8.71 -3.39
C SER A 99 0.70 -9.13 -2.97
N LEU A 100 0.86 -9.67 -1.76
CA LEU A 100 2.14 -10.18 -1.27
C LEU A 100 2.70 -11.29 -2.15
N ASN A 101 1.85 -12.25 -2.56
CA ASN A 101 2.27 -13.33 -3.45
C ASN A 101 2.73 -12.79 -4.82
N ARG A 102 2.04 -11.80 -5.38
CA ARG A 102 2.46 -11.14 -6.63
C ARG A 102 3.81 -10.44 -6.47
N GLN A 103 3.95 -9.63 -5.42
CA GLN A 103 5.20 -8.94 -5.11
C GLN A 103 6.37 -9.91 -4.94
N LYS A 104 6.14 -11.05 -4.28
CA LYS A 104 7.16 -12.10 -4.16
C LYS A 104 7.61 -12.62 -5.52
N THR A 105 6.66 -12.95 -6.41
CA THR A 105 6.97 -13.41 -7.77
C THR A 105 7.68 -12.33 -8.60
N ASP A 106 7.30 -11.07 -8.45
CA ASP A 106 7.95 -9.97 -9.17
C ASP A 106 9.39 -9.75 -8.66
N LEU A 107 9.62 -9.81 -7.35
CA LEU A 107 10.96 -9.77 -6.76
C LEU A 107 11.85 -10.92 -7.24
N GLU A 108 11.31 -12.14 -7.36
CA GLU A 108 12.06 -13.28 -7.90
C GLU A 108 12.46 -13.08 -9.37
N LYS A 109 11.61 -12.41 -10.17
CA LYS A 109 11.95 -12.07 -11.56
C LYS A 109 12.99 -10.97 -11.63
N ASP A 110 12.85 -9.93 -10.82
CA ASP A 110 13.78 -8.80 -10.78
C ASP A 110 15.17 -9.27 -10.36
N GLU A 111 15.25 -10.18 -9.38
CA GLU A 111 16.51 -10.77 -8.94
C GLU A 111 17.19 -11.60 -10.06
N LYS A 112 16.42 -12.40 -10.80
CA LYS A 112 16.95 -13.13 -11.97
C LYS A 112 17.47 -12.17 -13.04
N ALA A 113 16.70 -11.14 -13.37
CA ALA A 113 17.09 -10.13 -14.36
C ALA A 113 18.36 -9.37 -13.91
N ARG A 114 18.51 -9.10 -12.61
CA ARG A 114 19.72 -8.50 -12.03
C ARG A 114 20.94 -9.41 -12.24
N GLN A 115 20.82 -10.70 -11.90
CA GLN A 115 21.91 -11.67 -12.05
C GLN A 115 22.33 -11.85 -13.52
N GLU A 116 21.37 -11.91 -14.43
CA GLU A 116 21.65 -12.00 -15.87
C GLU A 116 22.45 -10.79 -16.37
N LYS A 117 22.02 -9.58 -16.00
CA LYS A 117 22.73 -8.34 -16.36
C LYS A 117 24.13 -8.29 -15.75
N GLU A 118 24.30 -8.69 -14.50
CA GLU A 118 25.63 -8.78 -13.87
C GLU A 118 26.54 -9.77 -14.60
N GLY A 119 26.01 -10.92 -15.01
CA GLY A 119 26.73 -11.90 -15.83
C GLY A 119 27.20 -11.32 -17.17
N GLN A 120 26.31 -10.59 -17.85
CA GLN A 120 26.65 -9.93 -19.12
C GLN A 120 27.74 -8.87 -18.97
N VAL A 121 27.67 -8.06 -17.90
CA VAL A 121 28.69 -7.04 -17.59
C VAL A 121 30.03 -7.70 -17.30
N LYS A 122 30.07 -8.75 -16.46
CA LYS A 122 31.31 -9.49 -16.14
C LYS A 122 31.95 -10.09 -17.40
N LYS A 123 31.13 -10.69 -18.27
CA LYS A 123 31.60 -11.25 -19.54
C LYS A 123 32.21 -10.16 -20.44
N SER A 124 31.50 -9.05 -20.61
CA SER A 124 31.95 -7.92 -21.43
C SER A 124 33.24 -7.29 -20.89
N LEU A 125 33.38 -7.19 -19.56
CA LEU A 125 34.60 -6.72 -18.92
C LEU A 125 35.78 -7.68 -19.22
N GLY A 126 35.57 -8.99 -19.08
CA GLY A 126 36.58 -10.00 -19.41
C GLY A 126 36.99 -9.99 -20.88
N ASP A 127 36.05 -9.76 -21.79
CA ASP A 127 36.33 -9.60 -23.23
C ASP A 127 37.18 -8.36 -23.49
N LEU A 128 36.82 -7.23 -22.87
CA LEU A 128 37.57 -5.98 -22.98
C LEU A 128 39.00 -6.13 -22.44
N GLU A 129 39.19 -6.75 -21.27
CA GLU A 129 40.52 -7.00 -20.71
C GLU A 129 41.39 -7.87 -21.61
N ARG A 130 40.80 -8.89 -22.26
CA ARG A 130 41.50 -9.76 -23.22
C ARG A 130 41.95 -8.97 -24.44
N GLU A 131 41.08 -8.14 -25.00
CA GLU A 131 41.42 -7.28 -26.15
C GLU A 131 42.51 -6.26 -25.80
N VAL A 132 42.42 -5.63 -24.63
CA VAL A 132 43.46 -4.68 -24.16
C VAL A 132 44.81 -5.39 -24.01
N LYS A 133 44.85 -6.58 -23.41
CA LYS A 133 46.08 -7.38 -23.29
C LYS A 133 46.64 -7.75 -24.67
N ARG A 134 45.79 -8.16 -25.61
CA ARG A 134 46.20 -8.50 -26.99
C ARG A 134 46.81 -7.29 -27.70
N LYS A 135 46.15 -6.13 -27.68
CA LYS A 135 46.66 -4.90 -28.29
C LYS A 135 47.96 -4.42 -27.63
N LYS A 136 48.08 -4.48 -26.30
CA LYS A 136 49.34 -4.15 -25.60
C LYS A 136 50.51 -5.05 -26.06
N ARG A 137 50.28 -6.36 -26.23
CA ARG A 137 51.31 -7.29 -26.76
C ARG A 137 51.73 -6.92 -28.18
N ILE A 138 50.78 -6.62 -29.06
CA ILE A 138 51.06 -6.21 -30.45
C ILE A 138 51.90 -4.91 -30.46
N ILE A 139 51.50 -3.89 -29.71
CA ILE A 139 52.24 -2.62 -29.62
C ILE A 139 53.66 -2.85 -29.08
N LYS A 140 53.85 -3.74 -28.10
CA LYS A 140 55.18 -4.09 -27.57
C LYS A 140 56.06 -4.78 -28.61
N VAL A 141 55.49 -5.60 -29.50
CA VAL A 141 56.22 -6.22 -30.62
C VAL A 141 56.62 -5.17 -31.65
N ILE A 142 55.72 -4.26 -32.03
CA ILE A 142 56.00 -3.20 -33.00
C ILE A 142 57.05 -2.21 -32.48
N LYS A 143 56.99 -1.83 -31.20
CA LYS A 143 57.95 -0.90 -30.58
C LYS A 143 59.27 -1.56 -30.18
N LYS A 144 59.43 -2.88 -30.33
CA LYS A 144 60.71 -3.54 -30.01
C LYS A 144 61.74 -3.08 -31.05
N PRO A 145 62.87 -2.48 -30.64
CA PRO A 145 63.90 -2.07 -31.58
C PRO A 145 64.36 -3.30 -32.36
N ASN A 146 64.41 -3.18 -33.70
CA ASN A 146 64.92 -4.26 -34.54
C ASN A 146 66.42 -4.39 -34.27
N ALA A 147 66.85 -5.46 -33.60
CA ALA A 147 68.24 -5.65 -33.19
C ALA A 147 69.22 -5.60 -34.38
N ASN A 148 68.75 -5.95 -35.57
CA ASN A 148 69.51 -5.88 -36.81
C ASN A 148 69.74 -4.44 -37.34
N ILE A 149 68.94 -3.45 -36.95
CA ILE A 149 69.14 -2.05 -37.37
C ILE A 149 70.14 -1.33 -36.46
N LEU A 150 70.18 -1.69 -35.17
CA LEU A 150 71.13 -1.12 -34.20
C LEU A 150 72.59 -1.55 -34.42
N GLY A 151 72.83 -2.65 -35.14
CA GLY A 151 74.17 -3.09 -35.54
C GLY A 151 74.74 -2.37 -36.76
N VAL A 152 73.89 -1.76 -37.60
CA VAL A 152 74.31 -1.08 -38.85
C VAL A 152 74.69 0.39 -38.61
N LEU A 153 74.17 1.02 -37.55
CA LEU A 153 74.45 2.42 -37.17
C LEU A 153 75.71 2.59 -36.29
N LYS A 154 76.47 1.53 -36.03
CA LYS A 154 77.67 1.53 -35.17
C LYS A 154 79.01 1.30 -35.91
N LYS A 155 79.05 1.47 -37.22
CA LYS A 155 80.30 1.46 -38.01
C LYS A 155 80.62 2.83 -38.56
#